data_AF-A0A5C4RPE1-F1
#
_entry.id   AF-A0A5C4RPE1-F1
#
_cell.length_a   1.000
_cell.length_b   1.000
_cell.length_c   1.000
_cell.angle_alpha   90.00
_cell.angle_beta   90.00
_cell.angle_gamma   90.00
#
_symmetry.space_group_name_H-M   'P 1'
#
loop_
_entity.id
_entity.type
_entity.pdbx_description
1 polymer ?
#
loop_
_entity_poly.entity_id
_entity_poly.type
_entity_poly.pdbx_seq_one_letter_code
_entity_poly.pdbx_strand_id
1 'polypeptide(L)'
;MLLQRGFWPRDMDDRWVIWLEGDTLRCWRSWTRTCLYEALLSPLPDGGATCAVLHVLDDPEHYHRSPQDEIELDRFDGVLALLLRETRAA
;
A
#
# COMPACT_ATOMS: atom_id res chain seq x y z
N MET A 1 -11.95 -11.14 -4.75
CA MET A 1 -10.89 -10.32 -5.38
C MET A 1 -11.27 -8.83 -5.29
N LEU A 2 -11.26 -8.26 -4.07
CA LEU A 2 -11.70 -6.87 -3.83
C LEU A 2 -10.70 -5.81 -4.33
N LEU A 3 -9.45 -6.20 -4.52
CA LEU A 3 -8.37 -5.30 -4.97
C LEU A 3 -8.60 -4.71 -6.38
N GLN A 4 -9.41 -5.34 -7.24
CA GLN A 4 -9.78 -4.76 -8.55
C GLN A 4 -10.72 -3.54 -8.44
N ARG A 5 -11.32 -3.28 -7.27
CA ARG A 5 -12.25 -2.15 -7.08
C ARG A 5 -11.63 -0.94 -6.40
N GLY A 6 -10.37 -1.07 -5.94
CA GLY A 6 -9.70 -0.04 -5.15
C GLY A 6 -10.22 0.07 -3.73
N PHE A 7 -9.32 0.37 -2.81
CA PHE A 7 -9.64 0.75 -1.44
C PHE A 7 -9.76 2.28 -1.36
N TRP A 8 -10.93 2.76 -0.91
CA TRP A 8 -11.16 4.16 -0.61
C TRP A 8 -11.40 4.33 0.90
N PRO A 9 -10.67 5.24 1.57
CA PRO A 9 -10.82 5.55 2.99
C PRO A 9 -12.26 5.75 3.46
N ARG A 10 -12.61 5.21 4.64
CA ARG A 10 -13.90 5.51 5.31
C ARG A 10 -13.77 6.48 6.49
N ASP A 11 -12.58 6.66 7.06
CA ASP A 11 -12.34 7.57 8.19
C ASP A 11 -11.07 8.43 8.04
N MET A 12 -10.93 9.50 8.83
CA MET A 12 -9.81 10.47 8.77
C MET A 12 -8.42 9.87 9.12
N ASP A 13 -8.38 8.67 9.71
CA ASP A 13 -7.16 7.88 9.91
C ASP A 13 -6.81 7.00 8.69
N ASP A 14 -7.75 6.80 7.76
CA ASP A 14 -7.52 6.10 6.50
C ASP A 14 -6.89 7.05 5.49
N ARG A 15 -5.60 7.19 5.69
CA ARG A 15 -4.74 8.10 4.97
C ARG A 15 -4.35 7.60 3.57
N TRP A 16 -4.87 6.44 3.18
CA TRP A 16 -4.34 5.64 2.10
C TRP A 16 -5.43 5.17 1.14
N VAL A 17 -5.25 5.47 -0.13
CA VAL A 17 -5.94 4.82 -1.23
C VAL A 17 -5.03 3.69 -1.70
N ILE A 18 -5.54 2.48 -1.83
CA ILE A 18 -4.75 1.30 -2.23
C ILE A 18 -5.40 0.66 -3.44
N TRP A 19 -4.63 0.45 -4.51
CA TRP A 19 -5.13 -0.13 -5.76
C TRP A 19 -4.17 -1.21 -6.26
N LEU A 20 -4.73 -2.31 -6.78
CA LEU A 20 -3.96 -3.32 -7.50
C LEU A 20 -4.24 -3.17 -9.00
N GLU A 21 -3.21 -2.80 -9.76
CA GLU A 21 -3.27 -2.78 -11.23
C GLU A 21 -2.39 -3.91 -11.77
N GLY A 22 -3.01 -4.93 -12.36
CA GLY A 22 -2.31 -6.16 -12.71
C GLY A 22 -1.73 -6.80 -11.44
N ASP A 23 -0.40 -6.89 -11.40
CA ASP A 23 0.36 -7.43 -10.26
C ASP A 23 0.98 -6.31 -9.40
N THR A 24 0.80 -5.04 -9.73
CA THR A 24 1.39 -3.92 -9.00
C THR A 24 0.39 -3.32 -8.02
N LEU A 25 0.67 -3.47 -6.73
CA LEU A 25 -0.01 -2.76 -5.65
C LEU A 25 0.56 -1.35 -5.55
N ARG A 26 -0.31 -0.36 -5.54
CA ARG A 26 0.05 1.04 -5.37
C ARG A 26 -0.69 1.64 -4.20
N CYS A 27 0.03 2.41 -3.38
CA CYS A 27 -0.51 3.07 -2.20
C CYS A 27 -0.32 4.58 -2.33
N TRP A 28 -1.43 5.31 -2.39
CA TRP A 28 -1.45 6.76 -2.45
C TRP A 28 -1.87 7.36 -1.13
N ARG A 29 -1.22 8.45 -0.78
CA ARG A 29 -1.65 9.29 0.32
C ARG A 29 -2.83 10.16 -0.13
N SER A 30 -3.98 10.04 0.52
CA SER A 30 -5.25 10.59 0.02
C SER A 30 -5.27 12.12 -0.11
N TRP A 31 -4.62 12.86 0.80
CA TRP A 31 -4.65 14.34 0.80
C TRP A 31 -3.54 14.99 -0.03
N THR A 32 -2.41 14.31 -0.25
CA THR A 32 -1.37 14.83 -1.17
C THR A 32 -1.53 14.28 -2.58
N ARG A 33 -2.36 13.25 -2.77
CA ARG A 33 -2.57 12.52 -4.03
C ARG A 33 -1.27 11.95 -4.60
N THR A 34 -0.32 11.65 -3.71
CA THR A 34 1.02 11.17 -4.06
C THR A 34 1.09 9.66 -3.91
N CYS A 35 1.58 8.95 -4.91
CA CYS A 35 1.91 7.52 -4.80
C CYS A 35 3.21 7.39 -4.00
N LEU A 36 3.15 6.78 -2.82
CA LEU A 36 4.32 6.66 -1.95
C LEU A 36 4.95 5.27 -2.01
N TYR A 37 4.13 4.24 -2.21
CA TYR A 37 4.59 2.86 -2.25
C TYR A 37 4.06 2.17 -3.50
N GLU A 38 4.95 1.47 -4.20
CA GLU A 38 4.61 0.51 -5.24
C GLU A 38 5.27 -0.83 -4.92
N ALA A 39 4.50 -1.90 -5.03
CA ALA A 39 4.93 -3.24 -4.68
C ALA A 39 4.45 -4.25 -5.73
N LEU A 40 5.30 -5.18 -6.14
CA LEU A 40 4.90 -6.27 -7.01
C LEU A 40 4.36 -7.42 -6.15
N LEU A 41 3.11 -7.82 -6.39
CA LEU A 41 2.50 -8.97 -5.72
C LEU A 41 2.60 -10.21 -6.60
N SER A 42 3.16 -11.27 -6.06
CA SER A 42 3.13 -12.60 -6.68
C SER A 42 2.16 -13.49 -5.92
N PRO A 43 1.04 -13.93 -6.53
CA PRO A 43 0.07 -14.77 -5.84
C PRO A 43 0.68 -16.13 -5.47
N LEU A 44 0.26 -16.65 -4.31
CA LEU A 44 0.64 -17.97 -3.81
C LEU A 44 -0.52 -18.97 -3.98
N PRO A 45 -0.23 -20.29 -4.07
CA PRO A 45 -1.25 -21.32 -4.25
C PRO A 45 -2.28 -21.42 -3.12
N ASP A 46 -1.94 -20.93 -1.93
CA ASP A 46 -2.80 -20.93 -0.73
C ASP A 46 -3.77 -19.74 -0.67
N GLY A 47 -3.79 -18.90 -1.71
CA GLY A 47 -4.61 -17.69 -1.76
C GLY A 47 -3.96 -16.47 -1.11
N GLY A 48 -2.73 -16.59 -0.61
CA GLY A 48 -1.89 -15.47 -0.22
C GLY A 48 -1.20 -14.80 -1.41
N ALA A 49 -0.33 -13.85 -1.12
CA ALA A 49 0.61 -13.27 -2.10
C ALA A 49 1.92 -12.91 -1.40
N THR A 50 3.04 -13.06 -2.09
CA THR A 50 4.30 -12.46 -1.67
C THR A 50 4.42 -11.06 -2.25
N CYS A 51 4.96 -10.15 -1.47
CA CYS A 51 5.30 -8.81 -1.91
C CYS A 51 6.79 -8.79 -2.27
N ALA A 52 7.11 -8.63 -3.54
CA ALA A 52 8.47 -8.45 -4.03
C ALA A 52 8.67 -6.98 -4.41
N VAL A 53 9.84 -6.44 -4.05
CA VAL A 53 10.32 -5.11 -4.46
C VAL A 53 9.37 -3.98 -4.04
N LEU A 54 9.69 -3.32 -2.93
CA LEU A 54 9.03 -2.09 -2.51
C LEU A 54 9.76 -0.90 -3.14
N HIS A 55 9.12 -0.23 -4.08
CA HIS A 55 9.53 1.10 -4.49
C HIS A 55 8.89 2.12 -3.56
N VAL A 56 9.74 2.91 -2.90
CA VAL A 56 9.33 4.04 -2.08
C VAL A 56 9.62 5.31 -2.85
N LEU A 57 8.69 6.26 -2.88
CA LEU A 57 8.92 7.55 -3.51
C LEU A 57 10.15 8.22 -2.89
N ASP A 58 11.12 8.56 -3.74
CA ASP A 58 12.40 9.18 -3.35
C ASP A 58 12.45 10.65 -3.80
N ASP A 59 11.41 11.40 -3.44
CA ASP A 59 11.27 12.82 -3.79
C ASP A 59 10.97 13.62 -2.52
N PRO A 60 11.93 14.37 -1.97
CA PRO A 60 11.75 15.11 -0.72
C PRO A 60 10.78 16.28 -0.81
N GLU A 61 10.43 16.76 -2.01
CA GLU A 61 9.40 17.80 -2.17
C GLU A 61 7.99 17.22 -1.93
N HIS A 62 7.81 15.94 -2.24
CA HIS A 62 6.52 15.25 -2.18
C HIS A 62 6.42 14.27 -1.00
N TYR A 63 7.56 13.74 -0.53
CA TYR A 63 7.64 12.80 0.58
C TYR A 63 9.02 12.80 1.25
N HIS A 64 9.06 13.18 2.52
CA HIS A 64 10.23 12.97 3.36
C HIS A 64 10.29 11.52 3.83
N ARG A 65 10.85 10.63 2.98
CA ARG A 65 11.13 9.25 3.35
C ARG A 65 12.08 9.18 4.54
N SER A 66 11.93 8.13 5.34
CA SER A 66 12.95 7.76 6.30
C SER A 66 14.24 7.35 5.57
N PRO A 67 15.42 7.76 6.07
CA PRO A 67 16.69 7.25 5.58
C PRO A 67 16.98 5.81 6.04
N GLN A 68 16.18 5.29 6.98
CA GLN A 68 16.23 3.91 7.46
C GLN A 68 15.13 3.10 6.78
N ASP A 69 15.52 2.05 6.05
CA ASP A 69 14.60 1.23 5.28
C ASP A 69 13.62 0.46 6.18
N GLU A 70 14.03 0.07 7.40
CA GLU A 70 13.17 -0.61 8.37
C GLU A 70 11.93 0.21 8.73
N ILE A 71 12.08 1.54 8.85
CA ILE A 71 10.97 2.44 9.15
C ILE A 71 9.99 2.53 7.97
N GLU A 72 10.49 2.47 6.73
CA GLU A 72 9.61 2.46 5.55
C GLU A 72 8.88 1.12 5.41
N LEU A 73 9.54 0.01 5.74
CA LEU A 73 8.93 -1.31 5.79
C LEU A 73 7.83 -1.36 6.85
N ASP A 74 8.09 -0.88 8.07
CA ASP A 74 7.09 -0.84 9.15
C ASP A 74 5.86 0.01 8.76
N ARG A 75 6.09 1.15 8.07
CA ARG A 75 4.98 1.97 7.55
C ARG A 75 4.19 1.22 6.49
N PHE A 76 4.88 0.59 5.54
CA PHE A 76 4.24 -0.17 4.47
C PHE A 76 3.42 -1.34 5.02
N ASP A 77 3.95 -2.08 6.01
CA ASP A 77 3.22 -3.14 6.72
C ASP A 77 1.96 -2.60 7.42
N GLY A 78 2.06 -1.41 8.02
CA GLY A 78 0.90 -0.70 8.56
C GLY A 78 -0.17 -0.41 7.51
N VAL A 79 0.22 0.01 6.31
CA VAL A 79 -0.70 0.25 5.18
C VAL A 79 -1.36 -1.06 4.72
N LEU A 80 -0.60 -2.15 4.60
CA LEU A 80 -1.14 -3.47 4.25
C LEU A 80 -2.10 -4.00 5.33
N ALA A 81 -1.83 -3.74 6.60
CA ALA A 81 -2.70 -4.13 7.70
C ALA A 81 -4.08 -3.46 7.62
N LEU A 82 -4.18 -2.22 7.12
CA LEU A 82 -5.46 -1.54 6.86
C LEU A 82 -6.27 -2.30 5.80
N LEU A 83 -5.63 -2.66 4.68
CA LEU A 83 -6.25 -3.47 3.63
C LEU A 83 -6.76 -4.82 4.16
N LEU A 84 -5.94 -5.52 4.95
CA LEU A 84 -6.28 -6.83 5.49
C LEU A 84 -7.46 -6.78 6.48
N ARG A 85 -7.56 -5.75 7.31
CA ARG A 85 -8.69 -5.56 8.24
C ARG A 85 -10.01 -5.45 7.48
N GLU A 86 -10.03 -4.68 6.41
CA GLU A 86 -11.24 -4.48 5.59
C GLU A 86 -11.62 -5.72 4.79
N THR A 87 -10.65 -6.45 4.25
CA THR A 87 -10.95 -7.73 3.57
C THR A 87 -11.53 -8.80 4.50
N ARG A 88 -11.29 -8.71 5.81
CA ARG A 88 -11.89 -9.61 6.82
C ARG A 88 -13.27 -9.15 7.30
N ALA A 89 -13.62 -7.88 7.08
CA ALA A 89 -14.91 -7.31 7.45
C ALA A 89 -15.97 -7.39 6.33
N ALA A 90 -15.57 -7.77 5.11
CA ALA A 90 -16.40 -7.90 3.92
C ALA A 90 -16.72 -9.37 3.58
#